data_AF-A0A9W4MKG8-F1
#
_entry.id   AF-A0A9W4MKG8-F1
#
_cell.length_a   1.000
_cell.length_b   1.000
_cell.length_c   1.000
_cell.angle_alpha   90.00
_cell.angle_beta   90.00
_cell.angle_gamma   90.00
#
_symmetry.space_group_name_H-M   'P 1'
#
loop_
_entity.id
_entity.type
_entity.pdbx_description
1 polymer ?
#
loop_
_entity_poly.entity_id
_entity_poly.type
_entity_poly.pdbx_seq_one_letter_code
_entity_poly.pdbx_strand_id
1 'polypeptide(L)'
;MATPSTSTDATSTTPSKPNNLRNPLPLSAPQEQEVKLLYYKRVRSYCAPEIKAFAECAVNRTITATWVCRQQRLAMNSCMIAHAKPEEEDRAREEWFAGIEERRRVRDEEQAGVERRRAEVIAMMREDEIRRREAK
;
A
#
# COMPACT_ATOMS: atom_id res chain seq x y z
N MET A 1 24.60 21.65 10.76
CA MET A 1 24.70 20.21 10.45
C MET A 1 23.56 19.52 11.17
N ALA A 2 22.62 18.87 10.46
CA ALA A 2 21.46 18.23 11.06
C ALA A 2 21.58 16.70 10.87
N THR A 3 21.59 15.99 11.98
CA THR A 3 21.60 14.51 12.06
C THR A 3 20.18 13.97 11.90
N PRO A 4 19.93 12.93 11.08
CA PRO A 4 18.66 12.23 11.09
C PRO A 4 18.65 11.17 12.20
N SER A 5 17.80 11.36 13.20
CA SER A 5 17.47 10.34 14.20
C SER A 5 16.71 9.20 13.53
N THR A 6 17.34 8.04 13.42
CA THR A 6 16.72 6.80 12.95
C THR A 6 16.00 6.17 14.15
N SER A 7 14.68 6.30 14.19
CA SER A 7 13.84 5.59 15.17
C SER A 7 13.67 4.15 14.70
N THR A 8 14.40 3.23 15.32
CA THR A 8 14.19 1.78 15.23
C THR A 8 12.81 1.45 15.81
N ASP A 9 11.85 1.12 14.95
CA ASP A 9 10.52 0.69 15.36
C ASP A 9 10.60 -0.78 15.80
N ALA A 10 10.38 -1.02 17.09
CA ALA A 10 10.46 -2.35 17.69
C ALA A 10 9.19 -3.14 17.35
N THR A 11 9.37 -4.22 16.59
CA THR A 11 8.37 -5.25 16.33
C THR A 11 7.81 -5.80 17.65
N SER A 12 6.63 -5.36 18.06
CA SER A 12 5.86 -5.96 19.15
C SER A 12 4.87 -6.97 18.58
N THR A 13 5.28 -8.24 18.63
CA THR A 13 4.43 -9.42 18.46
C THR A 13 3.32 -9.39 19.52
N THR A 14 2.08 -9.12 19.12
CA THR A 14 0.90 -9.34 19.97
C THR A 14 -0.09 -10.23 19.22
N PRO A 15 -0.64 -11.29 19.85
CA PRO A 15 -1.59 -12.19 19.21
C PRO A 15 -2.86 -11.46 18.79
N SER A 16 -3.32 -11.74 17.56
CA SER A 16 -4.50 -11.20 16.91
C SER A 16 -5.76 -11.35 17.78
N LYS A 17 -6.20 -10.26 18.41
CA LYS A 17 -7.54 -10.19 19.01
C LYS A 17 -8.57 -10.06 17.88
N PRO A 18 -9.73 -10.74 17.95
CA PRO A 18 -10.78 -10.58 16.96
C PRO A 18 -11.25 -9.12 16.93
N ASN A 19 -11.21 -8.52 15.74
CA ASN A 19 -11.60 -7.14 15.49
C ASN A 19 -13.04 -6.92 15.94
N ASN A 20 -13.24 -6.29 17.10
CA ASN A 20 -14.55 -5.89 17.54
C ASN A 20 -14.95 -4.64 16.75
N LEU A 21 -15.91 -4.78 15.84
CA LEU A 21 -16.44 -3.70 15.00
C LEU A 21 -17.00 -2.51 15.83
N ARG A 22 -17.23 -2.71 17.13
CA ARG A 22 -17.72 -1.70 18.07
C ARG A 22 -16.63 -0.77 18.62
N ASN A 23 -15.36 -1.18 18.55
CA ASN A 23 -14.22 -0.37 18.99
C ASN A 23 -13.01 -0.72 18.11
N PRO A 24 -12.87 -0.11 16.92
CA PRO A 24 -11.81 -0.45 15.99
C PRO A 24 -10.45 -0.11 16.58
N LEU A 25 -9.46 -0.98 16.33
CA LEU A 25 -8.07 -0.71 16.67
C LEU A 25 -7.62 0.58 15.95
N PRO A 26 -7.03 1.56 16.66
CA PRO A 26 -6.54 2.77 16.01
C PRO A 26 -5.41 2.40 15.05
N LEU A 27 -5.58 2.74 13.78
CA LEU A 27 -4.56 2.57 12.75
C LEU A 27 -3.62 3.79 12.76
N SER A 28 -2.36 3.58 12.42
CA SER A 28 -1.46 4.71 12.15
C SER A 28 -1.88 5.41 10.86
N ALA A 29 -1.55 6.70 10.73
CA ALA A 29 -1.87 7.49 9.53
C ALA A 29 -1.52 6.81 8.18
N PRO A 30 -0.34 6.17 8.00
CA PRO A 30 -0.05 5.45 6.75
C PRO A 30 -0.94 4.22 6.54
N GLN A 31 -1.30 3.51 7.61
CA GLN A 31 -2.19 2.34 7.53
C GLN A 31 -3.61 2.74 7.14
N GLU A 32 -4.13 3.85 7.67
CA GLU A 32 -5.42 4.40 7.24
C GLU A 32 -5.43 4.80 5.77
N GLN A 33 -4.30 5.31 5.25
CA GLN A 33 -4.17 5.63 3.84
C GLN A 33 -4.23 4.37 2.97
N GLU A 34 -3.60 3.26 3.39
CA GLU A 34 -3.70 1.97 2.70
C GLU A 34 -5.15 1.45 2.66
N VAL A 35 -5.88 1.54 3.78
CA VAL A 35 -7.31 1.18 3.83
C VAL A 35 -8.13 2.06 2.87
N LYS A 36 -7.89 3.38 2.86
CA LYS A 36 -8.54 4.31 1.93
C LYS A 36 -8.27 3.96 0.47
N LEU A 37 -7.06 3.51 0.13
CA LEU A 37 -6.73 3.06 -1.22
C LEU A 37 -7.53 1.83 -1.64
N LEU A 38 -7.69 0.84 -0.74
CA LEU A 38 -8.53 -0.34 -0.99
C LEU A 38 -10.00 0.05 -1.16
N TYR A 39 -10.49 0.91 -0.27
CA TYR A 39 -11.84 1.48 -0.36
C TYR A 39 -12.08 2.17 -1.71
N TYR A 40 -11.21 3.10 -2.11
CA TYR A 40 -11.36 3.79 -3.39
C TYR A 40 -11.22 2.86 -4.59
N LYS A 41 -10.34 1.85 -4.54
CA LYS A 41 -10.22 0.84 -5.59
C LYS A 41 -11.55 0.12 -5.80
N ARG A 42 -12.22 -0.23 -4.71
CA ARG A 42 -13.50 -0.93 -4.76
C ARG A 42 -14.64 -0.03 -5.26
N VAL A 43 -14.77 1.18 -4.73
CA VAL A 43 -15.76 2.16 -5.23
C VAL A 43 -15.58 2.42 -6.72
N ARG A 44 -14.34 2.56 -7.19
CA ARG A 44 -14.03 2.71 -8.62
C ARG A 44 -14.36 1.47 -9.45
N SER A 45 -14.27 0.27 -8.88
CA SER A 45 -14.69 -0.96 -9.58
C SER A 45 -16.20 -1.02 -9.83
N TYR A 46 -17.02 -0.50 -8.91
CA TYR A 46 -18.47 -0.41 -9.11
C TYR A 46 -18.83 0.64 -10.17
N CYS A 47 -18.13 1.77 -10.17
CA CYS A 47 -18.35 2.88 -11.10
C CYS A 47 -17.48 2.82 -12.36
N ALA A 48 -17.00 1.64 -12.73
CA ALA A 48 -16.15 1.45 -13.90
C ALA A 48 -16.76 1.99 -15.21
N PRO A 49 -18.07 1.82 -15.53
CA PRO A 49 -18.61 2.32 -16.78
C PRO A 49 -18.66 3.85 -16.84
N GLU A 50 -18.99 4.53 -15.75
CA GLU A 50 -19.03 5.99 -15.67
C GLU A 50 -17.63 6.60 -15.73
N ILE A 51 -16.66 5.97 -15.06
CA ILE A 51 -15.25 6.37 -15.12
C ILE A 51 -14.73 6.22 -16.55
N LYS A 52 -15.06 5.12 -17.24
CA LYS A 52 -14.67 4.90 -18.62
C LYS A 52 -15.25 5.96 -19.55
N ALA A 53 -16.53 6.27 -19.44
CA ALA A 53 -17.17 7.31 -20.25
C ALA A 53 -16.55 8.70 -20.03
N PHE A 54 -16.17 9.02 -18.78
CA PHE A 54 -15.43 10.25 -18.49
C PHE A 54 -14.02 10.23 -19.10
N ALA A 55 -13.30 9.10 -18.97
CA ALA A 55 -11.96 8.94 -19.52
C ALA A 55 -11.95 9.11 -21.04
N GLU A 56 -12.87 8.46 -21.76
CA GLU A 56 -13.03 8.57 -23.22
C GLU A 56 -13.27 10.01 -23.67
N CYS A 57 -14.08 10.78 -22.94
CA CYS A 57 -14.28 12.19 -23.22
C CYS A 57 -13.02 13.05 -22.95
N ALA A 58 -12.25 12.68 -21.91
CA ALA A 58 -11.10 13.46 -21.42
C ALA A 58 -9.77 13.17 -22.15
N VAL A 59 -9.62 12.05 -22.87
CA VAL A 59 -8.35 11.62 -23.50
C VAL A 59 -7.64 12.73 -24.27
N ASN A 60 -8.39 13.55 -25.02
CA ASN A 60 -7.84 14.59 -25.89
C ASN A 60 -8.10 16.03 -25.39
N ARG A 61 -8.56 16.19 -24.15
CA ARG A 61 -9.04 17.47 -23.62
C ARG A 61 -8.43 17.74 -22.25
N THR A 62 -7.16 18.10 -22.18
CA THR A 62 -6.49 18.32 -20.89
C THR A 62 -7.01 19.56 -20.14
N ILE A 63 -7.16 20.68 -20.84
CA ILE A 63 -7.55 21.97 -20.22
C ILE A 63 -9.08 22.14 -20.21
N THR A 64 -9.77 21.71 -21.27
CA THR A 64 -11.21 21.97 -21.45
C THR A 64 -12.12 20.83 -20.98
N ALA A 65 -11.59 19.68 -20.54
CA ALA A 65 -12.41 18.54 -20.10
C ALA A 65 -13.40 18.87 -18.99
N THR A 66 -13.04 19.72 -18.04
CA THR A 66 -13.93 20.08 -16.92
C THR A 66 -15.24 20.73 -17.38
N TRP A 67 -15.20 21.42 -18.52
CA TRP A 67 -16.34 22.09 -19.13
C TRP A 67 -17.03 21.19 -20.15
N VAL A 68 -16.27 20.64 -21.11
CA VAL A 68 -16.80 19.83 -22.20
C VAL A 68 -17.34 18.47 -21.72
N CYS A 69 -16.65 17.83 -20.78
CA CYS A 69 -17.02 16.53 -20.21
C CYS A 69 -17.79 16.65 -18.89
N ARG A 70 -18.45 17.79 -18.66
CA ARG A 70 -19.15 18.08 -17.40
C ARG A 70 -20.21 17.02 -17.07
N GLN A 71 -20.97 16.57 -18.07
CA GLN A 71 -22.02 15.57 -17.87
C GLN A 71 -21.45 14.24 -17.41
N GLN A 72 -20.41 13.75 -18.07
CA GLN A 72 -19.73 12.50 -17.71
C GLN A 72 -19.06 12.61 -16.33
N ARG A 73 -18.45 13.76 -16.02
CA ARG A 73 -17.89 14.03 -14.69
C ARG A 73 -18.95 13.97 -13.58
N LEU A 74 -20.12 14.55 -13.81
CA LEU A 74 -21.22 14.52 -12.84
C LEU A 74 -21.76 13.11 -12.64
N ALA A 75 -21.96 12.34 -13.72
CA ALA A 75 -22.41 10.95 -13.66
C ALA A 75 -21.42 10.05 -12.89
N MET A 76 -20.12 10.19 -13.16
CA MET A 76 -19.06 9.49 -12.44
C MET A 76 -19.07 9.85 -10.95
N ASN A 77 -19.16 11.15 -10.62
CA ASN A 77 -19.20 11.60 -9.23
C ASN A 77 -20.46 11.11 -8.49
N SER A 78 -21.63 11.12 -9.15
CA SER A 78 -22.86 10.62 -8.52
C SER A 78 -22.78 9.14 -8.22
N CYS A 79 -22.19 8.33 -9.11
CA CYS A 79 -21.95 6.91 -8.85
C CYS A 79 -21.00 6.73 -7.66
N MET A 80 -19.86 7.44 -7.66
CA MET A 80 -18.88 7.31 -6.58
C MET A 80 -19.47 7.68 -5.22
N ILE A 81 -20.29 8.72 -5.13
CA ILE A 81 -20.97 9.12 -3.89
C ILE A 81 -22.01 8.07 -3.46
N ALA A 82 -22.74 7.48 -4.40
CA ALA A 82 -23.75 6.44 -4.09
C ALA A 82 -23.12 5.17 -3.50
N HIS A 83 -21.92 4.81 -3.93
CA HIS A 83 -21.16 3.67 -3.43
C HIS A 83 -20.17 4.00 -2.31
N ALA A 84 -20.02 5.29 -1.97
CA ALA A 84 -19.16 5.76 -0.89
C ALA A 84 -19.83 5.58 0.49
N LYS A 85 -20.16 4.33 0.84
CA LYS A 85 -20.83 4.00 2.10
C LYS A 85 -19.80 3.68 3.20
N PRO A 86 -20.08 4.04 4.47
CA PRO A 86 -19.24 3.63 5.60
C PRO A 86 -19.05 2.11 5.69
N GLU A 87 -20.07 1.34 5.33
CA GLU A 87 -20.01 -0.13 5.27
C GLU A 87 -18.92 -0.66 4.32
N GLU A 88 -18.65 0.07 3.22
CA GLU A 88 -17.60 -0.29 2.28
C GLU A 88 -16.21 0.00 2.84
N GLU A 89 -16.08 1.06 3.64
CA GLU A 89 -14.85 1.39 4.37
C GLU A 89 -14.55 0.35 5.45
N ASP A 90 -15.56 -0.09 6.21
CA ASP A 90 -15.43 -1.16 7.19
C ASP A 90 -15.00 -2.48 6.54
N ARG A 91 -15.62 -2.85 5.41
CA ARG A 91 -15.20 -4.05 4.66
C ARG A 91 -13.79 -3.90 4.05
N ALA A 92 -13.38 -2.70 3.67
CA ALA A 92 -12.01 -2.46 3.21
C ALA A 92 -11.00 -2.57 4.36
N ARG A 93 -11.38 -2.13 5.56
CA ARG A 93 -10.60 -2.28 6.78
C ARG A 93 -10.45 -3.75 7.16
N GLU A 94 -11.51 -4.55 7.08
CA GLU A 94 -11.47 -6.00 7.32
C GLU A 94 -10.54 -6.72 6.33
N GLU A 95 -10.66 -6.42 5.04
CA GLU A 95 -9.76 -6.96 4.00
C GLU A 95 -8.30 -6.57 4.26
N TRP A 96 -8.07 -5.31 4.65
CA TRP A 96 -6.73 -4.84 4.99
C TRP A 96 -6.15 -5.61 6.18
N PHE A 97 -6.93 -5.80 7.25
CA PHE A 97 -6.52 -6.57 8.43
C PHE A 97 -6.27 -8.05 8.08
N ALA A 98 -7.11 -8.67 7.25
CA ALA A 98 -6.92 -10.06 6.82
C ALA A 98 -5.59 -10.27 6.08
N GLY A 99 -5.15 -9.25 5.32
CA GLY A 99 -3.87 -9.28 4.61
C GLY A 99 -2.64 -8.87 5.43
N ILE A 100 -2.78 -8.50 6.72
CA ILE A 100 -1.64 -8.06 7.55
C ILE A 100 -0.60 -9.17 7.69
N GLU A 101 -1.04 -10.39 7.99
CA GLU A 101 -0.15 -11.53 8.20
C GLU A 101 0.63 -11.86 6.93
N GLU A 102 -0.05 -11.83 5.77
CA GLU A 102 0.59 -12.05 4.48
C GLU A 102 1.63 -10.96 4.16
N ARG A 103 1.28 -9.68 4.35
CA ARG A 103 2.22 -8.57 4.14
C ARG A 103 3.43 -8.67 5.08
N ARG A 104 3.23 -9.14 6.31
CA ARG A 104 4.32 -9.40 7.26
C ARG A 104 5.23 -10.51 6.75
N ARG A 105 4.66 -11.65 6.33
CA ARG A 105 5.40 -12.78 5.79
C ARG A 105 6.25 -12.38 4.59
N VAL A 106 5.68 -11.64 3.63
CA VAL A 106 6.41 -11.15 2.45
C VAL A 106 7.60 -10.27 2.86
N ARG A 107 7.41 -9.34 3.81
CA ARG A 107 8.53 -8.51 4.29
C ARG A 107 9.61 -9.32 5.00
N ASP A 108 9.22 -10.31 5.80
CA ASP A 108 10.17 -11.16 6.53
C ASP A 108 10.97 -12.04 5.55
N GLU A 109 10.33 -12.56 4.49
CA GLU A 109 10.99 -13.31 3.41
C GLU A 109 11.96 -12.45 2.59
N GLU A 110 11.57 -11.22 2.25
CA GLU A 110 12.44 -10.25 1.57
C GLU A 110 13.65 -9.88 2.43
N GLN A 111 13.43 -9.61 3.72
CA GLN A 111 14.48 -9.31 4.68
C GLN A 111 15.47 -10.49 4.80
N ALA A 112 14.97 -11.71 4.95
CA ALA A 112 15.78 -12.93 4.98
C ALA A 112 16.55 -13.13 3.66
N GLY A 113 15.95 -12.79 2.51
CA GLY A 113 16.61 -12.78 1.22
C GLY A 113 17.77 -11.79 1.14
N VAL A 114 17.58 -10.56 1.65
CA VAL A 114 18.63 -9.54 1.74
C VAL A 114 19.76 -9.98 2.68
N GLU A 115 19.43 -10.57 3.83
CA GLU A 115 20.42 -11.06 4.79
C GLU A 115 21.26 -12.21 4.22
N ARG A 116 20.64 -13.16 3.52
CA ARG A 116 21.37 -14.22 2.80
C ARG A 116 22.36 -13.65 1.78
N ARG A 117 21.90 -12.73 0.92
CA ARG A 117 22.79 -12.06 -0.06
C ARG A 117 23.93 -11.31 0.62
N ARG A 118 23.67 -10.64 1.74
CA ARG A 118 24.72 -9.95 2.52
C ARG A 118 25.74 -10.95 3.08
N ALA A 119 25.30 -12.08 3.62
CA ALA A 119 26.20 -13.11 4.14
C ALA A 119 27.10 -13.71 3.05
N GLU A 120 26.54 -14.00 1.86
CA GLU A 120 27.29 -14.49 0.71
C GLU A 120 28.38 -13.50 0.26
N VAL A 121 28.04 -12.21 0.16
CA VAL A 121 29.01 -11.16 -0.20
C VAL A 121 30.12 -11.06 0.85
N ILE A 122 29.78 -11.11 2.14
CA ILE A 122 30.77 -11.07 3.22
C ILE A 122 31.71 -12.29 3.16
N ALA A 123 31.17 -13.47 2.87
CA ALA A 123 31.97 -14.69 2.71
C ALA A 123 32.96 -14.57 1.54
N MET A 124 32.48 -14.15 0.37
CA MET A 124 33.32 -13.96 -0.82
C MET A 124 34.45 -12.94 -0.58
N MET A 125 34.13 -11.82 0.09
CA MET A 125 35.14 -10.80 0.44
C MET A 125 36.21 -11.35 1.40
N ARG A 126 35.82 -12.17 2.38
CA ARG A 126 36.77 -12.82 3.30
C ARG A 126 37.68 -13.81 2.57
N GLU A 127 37.13 -14.62 1.67
CA GLU A 127 37.90 -15.56 0.85
C GLU A 127 38.92 -14.85 -0.05
N ASP A 128 38.52 -13.74 -0.68
CA ASP A 128 39.41 -12.92 -1.50
C ASP A 128 40.52 -12.25 -0.67
N GLU A 129 40.23 -11.81 0.56
CA GLU A 129 41.25 -11.29 1.48
C GLU A 129 42.29 -12.36 1.85
N ILE A 130 41.85 -13.60 2.12
CA ILE A 130 42.74 -14.72 2.41
C ILE A 130 43.63 -15.00 1.19
N ARG A 131 43.05 -15.11 0.00
CA ARG A 131 43.80 -15.35 -1.25
C ARG A 131 44.84 -14.25 -1.52
N ARG A 132 44.49 -12.98 -1.24
CA ARG A 132 45.43 -11.85 -1.37
C ARG A 132 46.57 -11.90 -0.36
N ARG A 133 46.33 -12.40 0.86
CA ARG A 133 47.37 -12.58 1.88
C ARG A 133 48.33 -13.71 1.53
N GLU A 134 47.82 -14.82 1.02
CA GLU A 134 48.65 -15.98 0.62
C GLU A 134 49.50 -15.71 -0.63
N ALA A 135 49.06 -14.80 -1.50
CA ALA A 135 49.80 -14.41 -2.70
C ALA A 135 50.94 -13.39 -2.46
N LYS A 136 51.14 -12.94 -1.21
CA LYS A 136 52.15 -11.94 -0.82
C LYS A 136 53.21 -12.55 0.08
#